data_AF-A0A7C5NCI5-F1
#
_entry.id   AF-A0A7C5NCI5-F1
#
_cell.length_a   1.000
_cell.length_b   1.000
_cell.length_c   1.000
_cell.angle_alpha   90.00
_cell.angle_beta   90.00
_cell.angle_gamma   90.00
#
_symmetry.space_group_name_H-M   'P 1'
#
loop_
_entity.id
_entity.type
_entity.pdbx_description
1 polymer ?
#
loop_
_entity_poly.entity_id
_entity_poly.type
_entity_poly.pdbx_seq_one_letter_code
_entity_poly.pdbx_strand_id
1 'polypeptide(L)'
;MGMKSPPTCLNQAHKRLAANSRVQEYVIEPEQLFVIGKEAYLYCPNGYGKSKLPNTFLEKKLGVGATTRNWASVLKLYELSL
;
A
#
# COMPACT_ATOMS: atom_id res chain seq x y z
N MET A 1 16.89 -5.09 -15.27
CA MET A 1 15.75 -5.82 -14.67
C MET A 1 14.74 -4.77 -14.23
N GLY A 2 13.85 -4.36 -15.14
CA GLY A 2 13.07 -3.13 -15.00
C GLY A 2 11.85 -3.32 -14.10
N MET A 3 11.86 -2.70 -12.92
CA MET A 3 10.66 -2.55 -12.10
C MET A 3 9.69 -1.63 -12.86
N LYS A 4 8.80 -2.20 -13.67
CA LYS A 4 7.72 -1.46 -14.31
C LYS A 4 6.62 -1.20 -13.28
N SER A 5 6.65 0.03 -12.75
CA SER A 5 5.65 0.74 -11.92
C SER A 5 5.49 0.27 -10.46
N PRO A 6 5.90 1.08 -9.46
CA PRO A 6 5.50 0.91 -8.07
C PRO A 6 4.05 1.42 -7.87
N PRO A 7 3.42 1.16 -6.71
CA PRO A 7 1.99 0.86 -6.57
C PRO A 7 1.03 2.02 -6.80
N THR A 8 -0.24 1.67 -6.98
CA THR A 8 -1.35 2.61 -7.15
C THR A 8 -1.70 3.37 -5.86
N CYS A 9 -1.46 2.77 -4.70
CA CYS A 9 -1.77 3.38 -3.39
C CYS A 9 -0.66 3.11 -2.37
N LEU A 10 -0.28 4.14 -1.62
CA LEU A 10 0.59 4.08 -0.45
C LEU A 10 -0.27 4.07 0.81
N ASN A 11 0.01 3.15 1.71
CA ASN A 11 -0.56 3.10 3.03
C ASN A 11 0.53 3.34 4.08
N GLN A 12 0.39 4.37 4.90
CA GLN A 12 1.39 4.75 5.89
C GLN A 12 0.87 4.50 7.30
N ALA A 13 1.61 3.74 8.10
CA ALA A 13 1.26 3.44 9.48
C ALA A 13 2.03 4.33 10.47
N HIS A 14 1.34 4.74 11.55
CA HIS A 14 1.97 5.54 12.61
C HIS A 14 2.93 4.75 13.50
N LYS A 15 2.81 3.41 13.50
CA LYS A 15 3.74 2.47 14.16
C LYS A 15 4.51 1.70 13.10
N ARG A 16 5.71 1.19 13.42
CA ARG A 16 6.46 0.30 12.52
C ARG A 16 5.54 -0.84 12.08
N LEU A 17 5.36 -1.01 10.77
CA LEU A 17 4.80 -2.24 10.27
C LEU A 17 5.84 -3.33 10.56
N ALA A 18 5.50 -4.27 11.43
CA ALA A 18 6.15 -5.56 11.35
C ALA A 18 5.88 -6.08 9.93
N ALA A 19 6.92 -6.59 9.24
CA ALA A 19 6.77 -7.26 7.96
C ALA A 19 5.91 -8.52 8.16
N ASN A 20 4.60 -8.33 8.26
CA ASN A 20 3.64 -9.39 8.51
C ASN A 20 3.41 -10.10 7.18
N SER A 21 4.16 -11.20 6.98
CA SER A 21 4.01 -12.12 5.86
C SER A 21 2.54 -12.52 5.61
N ARG A 22 1.74 -12.59 6.67
CA ARG A 22 0.31 -12.97 6.65
C ARG A 22 -0.57 -12.10 5.75
N VAL A 23 -0.23 -10.84 5.49
CA VAL A 23 -1.06 -9.99 4.62
C VAL A 23 -0.84 -10.31 3.14
N GLN A 24 0.36 -10.80 2.78
CA GLN A 24 0.65 -11.19 1.40
C GLN A 24 -0.18 -12.39 0.93
N GLU A 25 -0.60 -13.27 1.86
CA GLU A 25 -1.47 -14.42 1.55
C GLU A 25 -2.84 -14.01 1.00
N TYR A 26 -3.26 -12.77 1.22
CA TYR A 26 -4.54 -12.24 0.73
C TYR A 26 -4.40 -11.46 -0.58
N VAL A 27 -3.18 -11.29 -1.08
CA VAL A 27 -2.91 -10.64 -2.36
C VAL A 27 -3.23 -11.64 -3.47
N ILE A 28 -4.12 -11.24 -4.37
CA ILE A 28 -4.52 -12.04 -5.52
C ILE A 28 -3.93 -11.45 -6.79
N GLU A 29 -3.52 -12.30 -7.74
CA GLU A 29 -3.06 -11.78 -9.03
C GLU A 29 -4.18 -10.99 -9.74
N PRO A 30 -3.84 -9.89 -10.44
CA PRO A 30 -2.52 -9.33 -10.68
C PRO A 30 -2.12 -8.22 -9.68
N GLU A 31 -2.70 -8.19 -8.48
CA GLU A 31 -2.35 -7.23 -7.44
C GLU A 31 -0.98 -7.55 -6.83
N GLN A 32 -0.31 -6.53 -6.30
CA GLN A 32 0.98 -6.68 -5.63
C GLN A 32 1.03 -5.82 -4.37
N LEU A 33 1.59 -6.36 -3.29
CA LEU A 33 1.77 -5.65 -2.02
C LEU A 33 3.23 -5.70 -1.59
N PHE A 34 3.82 -4.53 -1.38
CA PHE A 34 5.17 -4.39 -0.83
C PHE A 34 5.08 -3.67 0.52
N VAL A 35 5.82 -4.15 1.52
CA VAL A 35 5.86 -3.51 2.85
C VAL A 35 7.31 -3.15 3.15
N ILE A 36 7.57 -1.87 3.39
CA ILE A 36 8.89 -1.31 3.64
C ILE A 36 8.77 -0.39 4.86
N GLY A 37 9.38 -0.77 5.98
CA GLY A 37 9.42 0.09 7.17
C GLY A 37 8.04 0.41 7.76
N LYS A 38 7.54 1.64 7.53
CA LYS A 38 6.22 2.11 8.00
C LYS A 38 5.23 2.27 6.84
N GLU A 39 5.66 1.96 5.63
CA GLU A 39 4.92 2.14 4.41
C GLU A 39 4.55 0.78 3.81
N ALA A 40 3.33 0.69 3.30
CA ALA A 40 2.87 -0.40 2.47
C ALA A 40 2.41 0.14 1.13
N TYR A 41 2.69 -0.61 0.07
CA TYR A 41 2.63 -0.20 -1.31
C TYR A 41 1.75 -1.21 -2.03
N LEU A 42 0.52 -0.82 -2.36
CA LEU A 42 -0.48 -1.71 -2.95
C LEU A 42 -0.77 -1.33 -4.41
N TYR A 43 -0.36 -2.21 -5.33
CA TYR A 43 -0.66 -2.10 -6.75
C TYR A 43 -1.95 -2.85 -7.07
N CYS A 44 -2.95 -2.13 -7.57
CA CYS A 44 -4.26 -2.66 -7.93
C CYS A 44 -4.55 -2.31 -9.41
N PRO A 45 -4.13 -3.14 -10.38
CA PRO A 45 -4.35 -2.86 -11.80
C PRO A 45 -5.84 -2.77 -12.17
N ASN A 46 -6.70 -3.49 -11.45
CA ASN A 46 -8.16 -3.48 -11.63
C ASN A 46 -8.87 -2.34 -10.87
N GLY A 47 -8.11 -1.48 -10.19
CA GLY A 47 -8.60 -0.39 -9.36
C GLY A 47 -8.76 -0.76 -7.89
N TYR A 48 -8.43 0.20 -7.01
CA TYR A 48 -8.43 -0.01 -5.55
C TYR A 48 -9.81 -0.37 -4.97
N GLY A 49 -10.91 0.18 -5.53
CA GLY A 49 -12.27 -0.13 -5.07
C GLY A 49 -12.72 -1.56 -5.34
N LYS A 50 -12.02 -2.30 -6.21
CA LYS A 50 -12.28 -3.72 -6.48
C LYS A 50 -11.35 -4.65 -5.68
N SER A 51 -10.35 -4.09 -5.01
CA SER A 51 -9.40 -4.87 -4.22
C SER A 51 -10.04 -5.42 -2.95
N LYS A 52 -9.62 -6.62 -2.55
CA LYS A 52 -9.98 -7.20 -1.25
C LYS A 52 -9.09 -6.71 -0.11
N LEU A 53 -8.18 -5.78 -0.40
CA LEU A 53 -7.23 -5.20 0.54
C LEU A 53 -7.53 -3.72 0.84
N PRO A 54 -8.75 -3.34 1.26
CA PRO A 54 -9.03 -1.97 1.67
C PRO A 54 -8.23 -1.62 2.94
N ASN A 55 -8.05 -0.31 3.19
CA ASN A 55 -7.29 0.19 4.34
C ASN A 55 -7.74 -0.46 5.66
N THR A 56 -9.04 -0.55 5.90
CA THR A 56 -9.60 -1.13 7.13
C THR A 56 -9.27 -2.62 7.30
N PHE A 57 -9.13 -3.37 6.20
CA PHE A 57 -8.66 -4.76 6.25
C PHE A 57 -7.19 -4.81 6.66
N LEU A 58 -6.35 -3.97 6.04
CA LEU A 58 -4.93 -3.86 6.34
C LEU A 58 -4.71 -3.44 7.79
N GLU A 59 -5.40 -2.40 8.27
CA GLU A 59 -5.33 -1.93 9.66
C GLU A 59 -5.69 -3.03 10.66
N LYS A 60 -6.78 -3.77 10.41
CA LYS A 60 -7.20 -4.88 11.28
C LYS A 60 -6.19 -6.02 11.29
N LYS A 61 -5.63 -6.38 10.12
CA LYS A 61 -4.66 -7.48 10.01
C LYS A 61 -3.30 -7.10 10.58
N LEU A 62 -2.92 -5.84 10.49
CA LEU A 62 -1.63 -5.33 10.94
C LEU A 62 -1.67 -4.80 12.39
N GLY A 63 -2.85 -4.54 12.94
CA GLY A 63 -3.02 -4.00 14.31
C GLY A 63 -2.52 -2.56 14.45
N VAL A 64 -2.44 -1.81 13.34
CA VAL A 64 -1.93 -0.43 13.31
C VAL A 64 -2.94 0.47 12.61
N GLY A 65 -3.11 1.70 13.09
CA GLY A 65 -3.81 2.73 12.35
C GLY A 65 -2.96 3.19 11.18
N ALA A 66 -3.56 3.30 10.00
CA ALA A 66 -2.84 3.60 8.78
C ALA A 66 -3.63 4.54 7.86
N THR A 67 -2.93 5.35 7.09
CA THR A 67 -3.54 6.29 6.16
C THR A 67 -3.24 5.87 4.74
N THR A 68 -4.29 5.70 3.94
CA THR A 68 -4.14 5.40 2.51
C THR A 68 -4.17 6.69 1.68
N ARG A 69 -3.25 6.79 0.73
CA ARG A 69 -3.15 7.86 -0.26
C ARG A 69 -2.90 7.26 -1.64
N ASN A 70 -3.50 7.88 -2.66
CA ASN A 70 -3.16 7.58 -4.04
C ASN A 70 -1.71 8.02 -4.32
N TRP A 71 -0.92 7.18 -4.98
CA TRP A 71 0.47 7.49 -5.31
C TRP A 71 0.61 8.77 -6.15
N ALA A 72 -0.31 9.03 -7.08
CA ALA A 72 -0.33 10.26 -7.86
C ALA A 72 -0.53 11.50 -6.99
N SER A 73 -1.28 11.40 -5.89
CA SER A 73 -1.42 12.49 -4.93
C SER A 73 -0.13 12.70 -4.13
N VAL A 74 0.55 11.62 -3.73
CA VAL A 74 1.84 11.68 -3.02
C VAL A 74 2.89 12.35 -3.90
N LEU A 75 2.96 12.00 -5.19
CA LEU A 75 3.88 12.64 -6.14
C LEU A 75 3.63 14.14 -6.27
N LYS A 76 2.36 14.57 -6.39
CA LYS A 76 2.02 16.00 -6.43
C LYS A 76 2.41 16.74 -5.14
N LEU A 77 2.21 16.11 -3.99
CA LEU A 77 2.63 16.70 -2.71
C LEU A 77 4.15 16.80 -2.61
N TYR A 78 4.87 15.80 -3.14
CA TYR A 78 6.31 15.82 -3.23
C TYR A 78 6.80 16.96 -4.14
N GLU A 79 6.21 17.10 -5.34
CA GLU A 79 6.51 18.20 -6.26
C GLU A 79 6.32 19.59 -5.63
N LEU A 80 5.30 19.77 -4.78
CA LEU A 80 5.07 21.02 -4.05
C LEU A 80 6.02 21.25 -2.87
N SER A 81 6.73 20.21 -2.43
CA SER A 81 7.68 20.28 -1.31
C SER A 81 9.12 20.54 -1.74
N LEU A 82 9.38 20.49 -3.05
CA LEU A 82 10.65 20.86 -3.68
C LEU A 82 10.75 22.38 -3.84
#